data_AF-A0A2K6KP60-F1
#
_entry.id   AF-A0A2K6KP60-F1
#
_cell.length_a   1.000
_cell.length_b   1.000
_cell.length_c   1.000
_cell.angle_alpha   90.00
_cell.angle_beta   90.00
_cell.angle_gamma   90.00
#
_symmetry.space_group_name_H-M   'P 1'
#
loop_
_entity.id
_entity.type
_entity.pdbx_description
1 polymer ?
#
loop_
_entity_poly.entity_id
_entity_poly.type
_entity_poly.pdbx_seq_one_letter_code
_entity_poly.pdbx_strand_id
1 'polypeptide(L)'
;MAGPTWISKSIHGTAVDIAGKDMANPTALLLSSVLMLRHMGLFDHAARIEAACFATIKDGKSLTKDLGGNAKCSDFTEEICRQVKDLD
;
A
#
# COMPACT_ATOMS: atom_id res chain seq x y z
N MET A 1 -9.36 15.01 26.52
CA MET A 1 -10.49 14.69 25.62
C MET A 1 -9.93 13.87 24.48
N ALA A 2 -10.38 12.62 24.29
CA ALA A 2 -10.02 11.87 23.08
C ALA A 2 -10.65 12.59 21.88
N GLY A 3 -9.88 12.84 20.82
CA GLY A 3 -10.39 13.43 19.58
C GLY A 3 -11.45 12.52 18.91
N PRO A 4 -12.13 13.01 17.85
CA PRO A 4 -13.07 12.18 17.11
C PRO A 4 -12.40 10.91 16.58
N THR A 5 -13.12 9.79 16.60
CA THR A 5 -12.63 8.51 16.08
C THR A 5 -12.37 8.60 14.58
N TRP A 6 -11.18 8.20 14.14
CA TRP A 6 -10.80 8.09 12.73
C TRP A 6 -10.83 6.64 12.26
N ILE A 7 -11.41 6.37 11.07
CA ILE A 7 -11.44 5.04 10.46
C ILE A 7 -10.86 5.12 9.05
N SER A 8 -9.75 4.43 8.82
CA SER A 8 -9.16 4.23 7.50
C SER A 8 -9.59 2.89 6.92
N LYS A 9 -10.08 2.89 5.68
CA LYS A 9 -10.52 1.70 4.94
C LYS A 9 -10.12 1.81 3.48
N SER A 10 -10.04 0.68 2.79
CA SER A 10 -10.12 0.68 1.33
C SER A 10 -11.56 0.83 0.83
N ILE A 11 -11.72 1.47 -0.32
CA ILE A 11 -13.01 1.70 -1.00
C ILE A 11 -13.36 0.63 -2.04
N HIS A 12 -12.41 -0.23 -2.42
CA HIS A 12 -12.69 -1.31 -3.35
C HIS A 12 -13.47 -2.46 -2.67
N GLY A 13 -14.20 -3.23 -3.47
CA GLY A 13 -14.95 -4.40 -3.01
C GLY A 13 -14.05 -5.52 -2.47
N THR A 14 -14.68 -6.60 -2.00
CA THR A 14 -13.99 -7.73 -1.37
C THR A 14 -13.25 -8.65 -2.35
N ALA A 15 -13.50 -8.51 -3.66
CA ALA A 15 -12.86 -9.30 -4.72
C ALA A 15 -12.87 -10.82 -4.41
N VAL A 16 -14.08 -11.35 -4.14
CA VAL A 16 -14.31 -12.74 -3.68
C VAL A 16 -13.73 -13.77 -4.64
N ASP A 17 -13.70 -13.46 -5.93
CA ASP A 17 -13.14 -14.29 -7.00
C ASP A 17 -11.62 -14.49 -6.90
N ILE A 18 -10.89 -13.57 -6.25
CA ILE A 18 -9.44 -13.67 -6.03
C ILE A 18 -9.04 -13.80 -4.55
N ALA A 19 -10.02 -13.92 -3.65
CA ALA A 19 -9.77 -14.12 -2.23
C ALA A 19 -8.91 -15.38 -1.99
N GLY A 20 -7.84 -15.23 -1.21
CA GLY A 20 -6.89 -16.31 -0.91
C GLY A 20 -5.93 -16.69 -2.04
N LYS A 21 -5.92 -15.97 -3.17
CA LYS A 21 -5.08 -16.31 -4.34
C LYS A 21 -3.78 -15.53 -4.45
N ASP A 22 -3.48 -14.64 -3.50
CA ASP A 22 -2.27 -13.79 -3.52
C ASP A 22 -2.18 -12.90 -4.78
N MET A 23 -3.33 -12.41 -5.27
CA MET A 23 -3.44 -11.61 -6.51
C MET A 23 -3.93 -10.18 -6.27
N ALA A 24 -4.33 -9.84 -5.05
CA ALA A 24 -4.88 -8.54 -4.73
C ALA A 24 -3.82 -7.43 -4.84
N ASN A 25 -4.23 -6.24 -5.23
CA ASN A 25 -3.39 -5.05 -5.12
C ASN A 25 -3.57 -4.40 -3.75
N PRO A 26 -2.53 -4.34 -2.89
CA PRO A 26 -2.65 -3.76 -1.55
C PRO A 26 -2.65 -2.23 -1.53
N THR A 27 -2.43 -1.55 -2.66
CA THR A 27 -2.17 -0.10 -2.75
C THR A 27 -3.22 0.76 -2.05
N ALA A 28 -4.51 0.52 -2.29
CA ALA A 28 -5.54 1.42 -1.74
C ALA A 28 -5.64 1.33 -0.21
N LEU A 29 -5.51 0.13 0.37
CA LEU A 29 -5.46 -0.02 1.82
C LEU A 29 -4.18 0.60 2.39
N LEU A 30 -3.03 0.38 1.73
CA LEU A 30 -1.76 0.95 2.13
C LEU A 30 -1.79 2.50 2.16
N LEU A 31 -2.32 3.14 1.11
CA LEU A 31 -2.44 4.60 1.07
C LEU A 31 -3.49 5.13 2.07
N SER A 32 -4.52 4.36 2.38
CA SER A 32 -5.45 4.68 3.48
C SER A 32 -4.75 4.65 4.85
N SER A 33 -3.80 3.73 5.05
CA SER A 33 -2.91 3.71 6.21
C SER A 33 -1.90 4.86 6.21
N VAL A 34 -1.39 5.29 5.04
CA VAL A 34 -0.56 6.51 4.94
C VAL A 34 -1.34 7.74 5.41
N LEU A 35 -2.60 7.89 5.02
CA LEU A 35 -3.48 8.96 5.50
C LEU A 35 -3.70 8.89 7.03
N MET A 36 -3.83 7.68 7.58
CA MET A 36 -3.91 7.47 9.03
C MET A 36 -2.63 7.93 9.75
N LEU A 37 -1.46 7.58 9.23
CA LEU A 37 -0.18 8.03 9.79
C LEU A 37 -0.06 9.56 9.79
N ARG A 38 -0.47 10.22 8.70
CA ARG A 38 -0.56 11.68 8.62
C ARG A 38 -1.50 12.26 9.67
N HIS A 39 -2.67 11.65 9.87
CA HIS A 39 -3.61 12.07 10.91
C HIS A 39 -3.03 11.97 12.33
N MET A 40 -2.17 10.98 12.58
CA MET A 40 -1.46 10.79 13.85
C MET A 40 -0.22 11.69 14.02
N GLY A 41 0.13 12.51 13.02
CA GLY A 41 1.34 13.34 13.03
C GLY A 41 2.64 12.61 12.68
N LEU A 42 2.56 11.36 12.20
CA LEU A 42 3.70 10.53 11.82
C LEU A 42 4.10 10.76 10.36
N PHE A 43 4.42 12.02 10.03
CA PHE A 43 4.61 12.47 8.65
C PHE A 43 5.79 11.79 7.93
N ASP A 44 6.91 11.58 8.61
CA ASP A 44 8.10 10.97 8.00
C ASP A 44 7.85 9.51 7.62
N HIS A 45 7.21 8.74 8.50
CA HIS A 45 6.80 7.37 8.20
C HIS A 45 5.80 7.32 7.03
N ALA A 46 4.83 8.25 7.02
CA ALA A 46 3.86 8.34 5.93
C ALA A 46 4.53 8.65 4.59
N ALA A 47 5.44 9.63 4.56
CA ALA A 47 6.15 10.06 3.35
C ALA A 47 7.04 8.92 2.81
N ARG A 48 7.74 8.19 3.68
CA ARG A 48 8.58 7.05 3.27
C ARG A 48 7.76 5.94 2.62
N ILE A 49 6.65 5.55 3.23
CA ILE A 49 5.79 4.48 2.70
C ILE A 49 5.14 4.91 1.37
N GLU A 50 4.66 6.15 1.28
CA GLU A 50 4.07 6.69 0.05
C GLU A 50 5.09 6.75 -1.09
N ALA A 51 6.30 7.27 -0.81
CA ALA A 51 7.37 7.35 -1.79
C ALA A 51 7.78 5.95 -2.30
N ALA A 52 7.95 4.98 -1.40
CA ALA A 52 8.26 3.60 -1.78
C ALA A 52 7.15 2.97 -2.63
N CYS A 53 5.88 3.16 -2.27
CA CYS A 53 4.75 2.66 -3.06
C CYS A 53 4.74 3.24 -4.48
N PHE A 54 4.90 4.56 -4.61
CA PHE A 54 4.93 5.22 -5.92
C PHE A 54 6.17 4.84 -6.73
N ALA A 55 7.32 4.67 -6.10
CA ALA A 55 8.52 4.22 -6.77
C ALA A 55 8.40 2.77 -7.26
N THR A 56 7.78 1.86 -6.50
CA THR A 56 7.46 0.50 -6.96
C THR A 56 6.52 0.50 -8.17
N ILE A 57 5.47 1.32 -8.14
CA ILE A 57 4.55 1.45 -9.27
C ILE A 57 5.26 2.04 -10.50
N LYS A 58 6.09 3.06 -10.29
CA LYS A 58 6.86 3.73 -11.36
C LYS A 58 7.91 2.82 -11.99
N ASP A 59 8.58 1.98 -11.21
CA ASP A 59 9.58 1.02 -11.69
C ASP A 59 8.96 -0.06 -12.57
N GLY A 60 7.70 -0.42 -12.32
CA GLY A 60 6.89 -1.27 -13.19
C GLY A 60 7.23 -2.76 -13.17
N LYS A 61 8.28 -3.19 -12.45
CA LYS A 61 8.76 -4.58 -12.43
C LYS A 61 7.85 -5.53 -11.65
N SER A 62 7.28 -5.08 -10.54
CA SER A 62 6.52 -5.93 -9.61
C SER A 62 5.02 -5.62 -9.61
N LEU A 63 4.47 -5.12 -10.72
CA LEU A 63 3.06 -4.72 -10.79
C LEU A 63 2.11 -5.93 -10.67
N THR A 64 1.06 -5.76 -9.88
CA THR A 64 -0.07 -6.71 -9.82
C THR A 64 -0.89 -6.67 -11.11
N LYS A 65 -1.73 -7.68 -11.30
CA LYS A 65 -2.47 -7.89 -12.55
C LYS A 65 -3.40 -6.74 -12.94
N ASP A 66 -4.05 -6.11 -11.97
CA ASP A 66 -4.92 -4.93 -12.17
C ASP A 66 -4.14 -3.67 -12.59
N LEU A 67 -2.85 -3.61 -12.30
CA LEU A 67 -1.93 -2.56 -12.77
C LEU A 67 -1.21 -2.92 -14.07
N GLY A 68 -1.54 -4.07 -14.69
CA GLY A 68 -0.98 -4.50 -15.98
C GLY A 68 0.27 -5.40 -15.88
N GLY A 69 0.68 -5.80 -14.69
CA GLY A 69 1.78 -6.75 -14.50
C GLY A 69 1.32 -8.20 -14.27
N ASN A 70 2.24 -9.04 -13.80
CA ASN A 70 1.98 -10.44 -13.47
C ASN A 70 2.48 -10.83 -12.07
N ALA A 71 2.88 -9.85 -11.25
CA ALA A 71 3.39 -10.10 -9.91
C ALA A 71 2.26 -10.50 -8.96
N LYS A 72 2.61 -11.25 -7.92
CA LYS A 72 1.70 -11.55 -6.81
C LYS A 72 1.56 -10.34 -5.87
N CYS A 73 0.54 -10.39 -5.03
CA CYS A 73 0.36 -9.43 -3.94
C CYS A 73 1.59 -9.41 -3.01
N SER A 74 2.11 -10.59 -2.66
CA SER A 74 3.34 -10.75 -1.90
C SER A 74 4.54 -10.08 -2.58
N ASP A 75 4.81 -10.37 -3.86
CA ASP A 75 5.93 -9.79 -4.61
C ASP A 75 5.88 -8.24 -4.64
N PHE A 76 4.70 -7.67 -4.90
CA PHE A 76 4.50 -6.21 -4.87
C PHE A 76 4.75 -5.63 -3.47
N THR A 77 4.29 -6.32 -2.43
CA THR A 77 4.48 -5.91 -1.03
C THR A 77 5.94 -5.99 -0.60
N GLU A 78 6.64 -7.05 -0.99
CA GLU A 78 8.07 -7.25 -0.70
C GLU A 78 8.92 -6.15 -1.34
N GLU A 79 8.61 -5.78 -2.58
CA GLU A 79 9.31 -4.70 -3.28
C GLU A 79 9.10 -3.35 -2.58
N ILE A 80 7.88 -3.03 -2.14
CA ILE A 80 7.64 -1.84 -1.31
C ILE A 80 8.43 -1.91 0.00
N CYS A 81 8.43 -3.07 0.68
CA CYS A 81 9.19 -3.26 1.93
C CYS A 81 10.70 -3.05 1.72
N ARG A 82 11.24 -3.50 0.58
CA ARG A 82 12.63 -3.28 0.20
C ARG A 82 12.90 -1.79 0.03
N GLN A 83 12.08 -1.09 -0.77
CA GLN A 83 12.26 0.34 -1.01
C GLN A 83 12.12 1.19 0.27
N VAL A 84 11.23 0.83 1.19
CA VAL A 84 11.13 1.53 2.49
C VAL A 84 12.41 1.42 3.33
N LYS A 85 13.08 0.26 3.29
CA LYS A 85 14.35 0.01 4.01
C LYS A 85 15.55 0.71 3.37
N ASP A 86 15.52 0.88 2.05
CA ASP A 86 16.59 1.56 1.31
C ASP A 86 16.52 3.11 1.45
N LEU A 87 15.42 3.64 2.00
CA LEU A 87 15.22 5.06 2.28
C LEU A 87 15.66 5.48 3.71
N ASP A 88 16.30 4.58 4.46
CA ASP A 88 16.91 4.87 5.78
C ASP A 88 18.31 5.50 5.66
#